data_AF-A0AAV8VJ94-F1
#
_entry.id   AF-A0AAV8VJ94-F1
#
_cell.length_a   1.000
_cell.length_b   1.000
_cell.length_c   1.000
_cell.angle_alpha   90.00
_cell.angle_beta   90.00
_cell.angle_gamma   90.00
#
_symmetry.space_group_name_H-M   'P 1'
#
loop_
_entity.id
_entity.type
_entity.pdbx_description
1 polymer ?
#
loop_
_entity_poly.entity_id
_entity_poly.type
_entity_poly.pdbx_seq_one_letter_code
_entity_poly.pdbx_strand_id
1 'polypeptide(L)'
;MIFTNEEYADIHFCYGFCDGNAEAAVREYRRRYPNRRLPSAQVFSRTHQNFRNFGLGGNVDHNRNRQNNNNQNRILRAFDNNPRLSSRRAAHQLQISKSQILRTLRNNHKHAYHLQPVHHLHPGDPEQRIGNTSVQNIIRVPGVTYRTTCVHPSKPKRGVTEPACTVQ
;
A
#
# COMPACT_ATOMS: atom_id res chain seq x y z
N MET A 1 15.77 -24.05 6.11
CA MET A 1 16.89 -23.39 6.82
C MET A 1 17.11 -22.02 6.20
N ILE A 2 17.36 -21.00 7.03
CA ILE A 2 17.62 -19.61 6.60
C ILE A 2 19.14 -19.39 6.69
N PHE A 3 19.72 -18.75 5.68
CA PHE A 3 21.12 -18.29 5.65
C PHE A 3 21.18 -16.78 5.90
N THR A 4 22.33 -16.26 6.31
CA THR A 4 22.52 -14.82 6.43
C THR A 4 22.68 -14.17 5.05
N ASN A 5 22.51 -12.85 4.97
CA ASN A 5 22.71 -12.12 3.71
C ASN A 5 24.14 -12.27 3.16
N GLU A 6 25.12 -12.33 4.05
CA GLU A 6 26.53 -12.60 3.69
C GLU A 6 26.68 -13.99 3.07
N GLU A 7 26.13 -15.03 3.72
CA GLU A 7 26.14 -16.38 3.19
C GLU A 7 25.42 -16.47 1.84
N TYR A 8 24.28 -15.79 1.66
CA TYR A 8 23.57 -15.77 0.37
C TYR A 8 24.41 -15.11 -0.74
N ALA A 9 25.16 -14.05 -0.42
CA ALA A 9 26.06 -13.42 -1.38
C ALA A 9 27.19 -14.37 -1.79
N ASP A 10 27.83 -15.04 -0.83
CA ASP A 10 28.91 -16.01 -1.09
C ASP A 10 28.42 -17.24 -1.86
N ILE A 11 27.22 -17.74 -1.53
CA ILE A 11 26.55 -18.83 -2.24
C ILE A 11 26.33 -18.44 -3.71
N HIS A 12 25.77 -17.26 -3.94
CA HIS A 12 25.52 -16.78 -5.30
C HIS A 12 26.80 -16.54 -6.08
N PHE A 13 27.83 -16.00 -5.42
CA PHE A 13 29.15 -15.81 -6.03
C PHE A 13 29.79 -17.14 -6.46
N CYS A 14 29.77 -18.16 -5.60
CA CYS A 14 30.28 -19.49 -5.95
C CYS A 14 29.45 -20.15 -7.07
N TYR A 15 28.14 -19.94 -7.09
CA TYR A 15 27.27 -20.44 -8.16
C TYR A 15 27.60 -19.81 -9.52
N GLY A 16 27.79 -18.49 -9.54
CA GLY A 16 28.21 -17.75 -10.74
C GLY A 16 29.60 -18.14 -11.20
N PHE A 17 30.53 -18.36 -10.27
CA PHE A 17 31.89 -18.84 -10.58
C PHE A 17 31.90 -20.23 -11.23
N CYS A 18 30.91 -21.06 -10.94
CA CYS A 18 30.78 -22.41 -11.52
C CYS A 18 29.83 -22.46 -12.72
N ASP A 19 29.59 -21.32 -13.38
CA ASP A 19 28.72 -21.20 -14.56
C ASP A 19 27.31 -21.80 -14.39
N GLY A 20 26.77 -21.75 -13.16
CA GLY A 20 25.45 -22.28 -12.85
C GLY A 20 25.41 -23.78 -12.52
N ASN A 21 26.55 -24.46 -12.41
CA ASN A 21 26.62 -25.82 -11.91
C ASN A 21 26.58 -25.85 -10.38
N ALA A 22 25.45 -26.30 -9.82
CA ALA A 22 25.22 -26.29 -8.38
C ALA A 22 26.13 -27.26 -7.60
N GLU A 23 26.42 -28.44 -8.16
CA GLU A 23 27.28 -29.44 -7.50
C GLU A 23 28.75 -28.98 -7.47
N ALA A 24 29.21 -28.36 -8.56
CA ALA A 24 30.52 -27.72 -8.60
C ALA A 24 30.60 -26.56 -7.61
N ALA A 25 29.55 -25.74 -7.52
CA ALA A 25 29.48 -24.62 -6.60
C ALA A 25 29.53 -25.04 -5.12
N VAL A 26 28.90 -26.16 -4.76
CA VAL A 26 29.00 -26.74 -3.40
C VAL A 26 30.45 -27.10 -3.06
N ARG A 27 31.16 -27.76 -3.98
CA ARG A 27 32.57 -28.12 -3.78
C ARG A 27 33.44 -26.88 -3.62
N GLU A 28 33.25 -25.87 -4.46
CA GLU A 28 33.99 -24.60 -4.36
C GLU A 28 33.66 -23.84 -3.08
N TYR A 29 32.40 -23.82 -2.66
CA TYR A 29 31.99 -23.18 -1.41
C TYR A 29 32.65 -23.85 -0.20
N ARG A 30 32.68 -25.18 -0.16
CA ARG A 30 33.38 -25.95 0.89
C ARG A 30 34.87 -25.64 0.93
N ARG A 31 35.50 -25.50 -0.24
CA ARG A 31 36.93 -25.20 -0.36
C ARG A 31 37.27 -23.79 0.13
N ARG A 32 36.43 -22.80 -0.20
CA ARG A 32 36.64 -21.39 0.19
C ARG A 32 36.29 -21.11 1.64
N TYR A 33 35.26 -21.77 2.17
CA TYR A 33 34.73 -21.53 3.52
C TYR A 33 34.68 -22.84 4.34
N PRO A 34 35.84 -23.40 4.73
CA PRO A 34 35.92 -24.72 5.37
C PRO A 34 35.23 -24.77 6.74
N ASN A 35 35.16 -23.64 7.45
CA ASN A 35 34.57 -23.54 8.79
C ASN A 35 33.07 -23.15 8.80
N ARG A 36 32.45 -23.00 7.63
CA ARG A 36 31.04 -22.60 7.51
C ARG A 36 30.14 -23.81 7.23
N ARG A 37 28.85 -23.66 7.52
CA ARG A 37 27.83 -24.66 7.16
C ARG A 37 27.76 -24.80 5.64
N LEU A 38 27.79 -26.04 5.15
CA LEU A 38 27.67 -26.34 3.73
C LEU A 38 26.18 -26.27 3.27
N PRO A 39 25.82 -25.36 2.34
CA PRO A 39 24.48 -25.37 1.73
C PRO A 39 24.33 -26.57 0.77
N SER A 40 23.10 -27.04 0.58
CA SER A 40 22.82 -28.03 -0.47
C SER A 40 22.81 -27.38 -1.85
N ALA A 41 23.08 -28.15 -2.90
CA ALA A 41 23.09 -27.69 -4.29
C ALA A 41 21.81 -26.92 -4.66
N GLN A 42 20.65 -27.39 -4.20
CA GLN A 42 19.36 -26.75 -4.40
C GLN A 42 19.31 -25.30 -3.90
N VAL A 43 20.04 -24.97 -2.83
CA VAL A 43 20.11 -23.61 -2.27
C VAL A 43 20.80 -22.67 -3.26
N PHE A 44 21.86 -23.11 -3.94
CA PHE A 44 22.58 -22.28 -4.92
C PHE A 44 21.65 -21.86 -6.08
N SER A 45 20.99 -22.83 -6.69
CA SER A 45 20.06 -22.58 -7.80
C SER A 45 18.88 -21.72 -7.36
N ARG A 46 18.29 -21.98 -6.18
CA ARG A 46 17.18 -21.19 -5.64
C ARG A 46 17.60 -19.76 -5.32
N THR A 47 18.77 -19.54 -4.74
CA THR A 47 19.29 -18.20 -4.45
C THR A 47 19.43 -17.38 -5.73
N HIS A 48 20.00 -17.98 -6.79
CA HIS A 48 20.09 -17.33 -8.09
C HIS A 48 18.70 -17.00 -8.68
N GLN A 49 17.76 -17.95 -8.67
CA GLN A 49 16.40 -17.73 -9.15
C GLN A 49 15.67 -16.65 -8.33
N ASN A 50 15.88 -16.63 -7.01
CA ASN A 50 15.29 -15.61 -6.14
C ASN A 50 15.79 -14.21 -6.51
N PHE A 51 17.09 -14.04 -6.78
CA PHE A 51 17.61 -12.76 -7.24
C PHE A 51 17.08 -12.37 -8.62
N ARG A 52 16.95 -13.32 -9.55
CA ARG A 52 16.37 -13.06 -10.87
C ARG A 52 14.90 -12.62 -10.79
N ASN A 53 14.11 -13.23 -9.91
CA ASN A 53 12.67 -13.00 -9.83
C ASN A 53 12.28 -11.84 -8.92
N PHE A 54 12.99 -11.65 -7.80
CA PHE A 54 12.60 -10.74 -6.72
C PHE A 54 13.68 -9.70 -6.38
N GLY A 55 14.88 -9.79 -6.99
CA GLY A 55 16.02 -8.95 -6.65
C GLY A 55 16.58 -9.22 -5.26
N LEU A 56 17.39 -8.28 -4.74
CA LEU A 56 18.07 -8.40 -3.45
C LEU A 56 17.13 -8.39 -2.24
N GLY A 57 15.92 -7.85 -2.38
CA GLY A 57 14.89 -7.87 -1.32
C GLY A 57 14.32 -9.27 -1.07
N GLY A 58 14.62 -10.24 -1.94
CA GLY A 58 14.21 -11.62 -1.77
C GLY A 58 12.70 -11.85 -1.84
N ASN A 59 12.32 -13.13 -1.76
CA ASN A 59 10.92 -13.55 -1.87
C ASN A 59 10.07 -13.11 -0.65
N VAL A 60 10.67 -13.05 0.55
CA VAL A 60 9.95 -12.77 1.80
C VAL A 60 9.39 -11.36 1.80
N ASP A 61 10.20 -10.35 1.44
CA ASP A 61 9.73 -8.97 1.38
C ASP A 61 8.71 -8.80 0.26
N HIS A 62 8.89 -9.48 -0.88
CA HIS A 62 7.92 -9.47 -1.95
C HIS A 62 6.56 -10.06 -1.53
N ASN A 63 6.55 -11.20 -0.85
CA ASN A 63 5.32 -11.82 -0.34
C ASN A 63 4.66 -10.96 0.74
N ARG A 64 5.45 -10.41 1.67
CA ARG A 64 4.95 -9.49 2.70
C ARG A 64 4.31 -8.24 2.07
N ASN A 65 4.95 -7.67 1.06
CA ASN A 65 4.42 -6.53 0.30
C ASN A 65 3.14 -6.91 -0.44
N ARG A 66 3.09 -8.09 -1.06
CA ARG A 66 1.88 -8.61 -1.71
C ARG A 66 0.72 -8.77 -0.74
N GLN A 67 0.96 -9.36 0.44
CA GLN A 67 -0.05 -9.49 1.49
C GLN A 67 -0.52 -8.12 2.00
N ASN A 68 0.40 -7.17 2.21
CA ASN A 68 0.07 -5.81 2.60
C ASN A 68 -0.80 -5.11 1.55
N ASN A 69 -0.47 -5.26 0.27
CA ASN A 69 -1.24 -4.70 -0.85
C ASN A 69 -2.63 -5.33 -0.94
N ASN A 70 -2.74 -6.66 -0.78
CA ASN A 70 -4.03 -7.35 -0.74
C ASN A 70 -4.89 -6.87 0.42
N ASN A 71 -4.32 -6.76 1.61
CA ASN A 71 -5.02 -6.25 2.78
C ASN A 71 -5.46 -4.80 2.59
N GLN A 72 -4.58 -3.95 2.05
CA GLN A 72 -4.92 -2.56 1.70
C GLN A 72 -6.09 -2.49 0.73
N ASN A 73 -6.08 -3.28 -0.36
CA ASN A 73 -7.17 -3.30 -1.34
C ASN A 73 -8.48 -3.79 -0.73
N ARG A 74 -8.44 -4.81 0.13
CA ARG A 74 -9.62 -5.30 0.87
C ARG A 74 -10.20 -4.22 1.79
N ILE A 75 -9.34 -3.48 2.49
CA ILE A 75 -9.74 -2.37 3.34
C ILE A 75 -10.42 -1.28 2.50
N LEU A 76 -9.76 -0.79 1.45
CA LEU A 76 -10.30 0.29 0.63
C LEU A 76 -11.67 -0.07 0.03
N ARG A 77 -11.80 -1.26 -0.56
CA ARG A 77 -13.08 -1.77 -1.10
C ARG A 77 -14.19 -1.82 -0.04
N ALA A 78 -13.88 -2.26 1.18
CA ALA A 78 -14.89 -2.32 2.24
C ALA A 78 -15.45 -0.95 2.61
N PHE A 79 -14.59 0.08 2.62
CA PHE A 79 -15.00 1.47 2.93
C PHE A 79 -15.60 2.21 1.74
N ASP A 80 -15.21 1.88 0.51
CA ASP A 80 -15.84 2.41 -0.70
C ASP A 80 -17.28 1.88 -0.84
N ASN A 81 -17.51 0.60 -0.53
CA ASN A 81 -18.85 -0.01 -0.56
C ASN A 81 -19.75 0.47 0.58
N ASN A 82 -19.19 0.79 1.74
CA ASN A 82 -19.92 1.27 2.90
C ASN A 82 -19.15 2.37 3.65
N PRO A 83 -19.36 3.65 3.29
CA PRO A 83 -18.66 4.77 3.93
C PRO A 83 -18.95 4.95 5.42
N ARG A 84 -20.05 4.36 5.93
CA ARG A 84 -20.44 4.41 7.36
C ARG A 84 -19.83 3.28 8.19
N LEU A 85 -19.04 2.40 7.57
CA LEU A 85 -18.40 1.29 8.26
C LEU A 85 -17.42 1.80 9.33
N SER A 86 -17.53 1.26 10.55
CA SER A 86 -16.60 1.64 11.62
C SER A 86 -15.30 0.84 11.54
N SER A 87 -14.18 1.45 11.91
CA SER A 87 -12.87 0.77 11.92
C SER A 87 -12.83 -0.49 12.79
N ARG A 88 -13.61 -0.54 13.88
CA ARG A 88 -13.76 -1.74 14.71
C ARG A 88 -14.54 -2.84 14.00
N ARG A 89 -15.68 -2.53 13.36
CA ARG A 89 -16.45 -3.52 12.60
C ARG A 89 -15.67 -4.05 11.40
N ALA A 90 -14.98 -3.17 10.68
CA ALA A 90 -14.09 -3.54 9.59
C ALA A 90 -12.96 -4.49 10.03
N ALA A 91 -12.39 -4.28 11.22
CA ALA A 91 -11.35 -5.16 11.77
C ALA A 91 -11.86 -6.60 11.97
N HIS A 92 -13.06 -6.76 12.55
CA HIS A 92 -13.69 -8.07 12.70
C HIS A 92 -14.08 -8.70 11.36
N GLN A 93 -14.63 -7.92 10.44
CA GLN A 93 -15.07 -8.43 9.13
C GLN A 93 -13.90 -8.86 8.25
N LEU A 94 -12.80 -8.12 8.26
CA LEU A 94 -11.64 -8.39 7.40
C LEU A 94 -10.57 -9.27 8.05
N GLN A 95 -10.65 -9.49 9.38
CA GLN A 95 -9.63 -10.13 10.20
C GLN A 95 -8.27 -9.41 10.08
N ILE A 96 -8.30 -8.07 10.09
CA ILE A 96 -7.11 -7.21 10.00
C ILE A 96 -7.08 -6.31 11.24
N SER A 97 -5.89 -6.09 11.79
CA SER A 97 -5.75 -5.22 12.97
C SER A 97 -6.29 -3.81 12.70
N LYS A 98 -7.00 -3.24 13.69
CA LYS A 98 -7.55 -1.88 13.62
C LYS A 98 -6.46 -0.84 13.28
N SER A 99 -5.26 -1.00 13.81
CA SER A 99 -4.12 -0.10 13.54
C SER A 99 -3.71 -0.11 12.07
N GLN A 100 -3.65 -1.28 11.44
CA GLN A 100 -3.36 -1.39 10.00
C GLN A 100 -4.46 -0.72 9.17
N ILE A 101 -5.73 -0.94 9.50
CA ILE A 101 -6.87 -0.29 8.83
C ILE A 101 -6.75 1.23 8.91
N LEU A 102 -6.54 1.78 10.11
CA LEU A 102 -6.42 3.22 10.30
C LEU A 102 -5.18 3.80 9.61
N ARG A 103 -4.07 3.05 9.52
CA ARG A 103 -2.91 3.48 8.74
C ARG A 103 -3.22 3.51 7.25
N THR A 104 -3.84 2.47 6.71
CA THR A 104 -4.25 2.41 5.30
C THR A 104 -5.21 3.54 4.95
N LEU A 105 -6.24 3.80 5.76
CA LEU A 105 -7.19 4.88 5.51
C LEU A 105 -6.52 6.26 5.53
N ARG A 106 -5.61 6.50 6.49
CA ARG A 106 -4.83 7.76 6.55
C ARG A 106 -3.93 7.94 5.34
N ASN A 107 -3.21 6.89 4.94
CA ASN A 107 -2.31 6.94 3.78
C ASN A 107 -3.04 7.16 2.45
N ASN A 108 -4.32 6.78 2.38
CA ASN A 108 -5.17 6.95 1.19
C ASN A 108 -6.16 8.12 1.33
N HIS A 109 -5.95 9.02 2.30
CA HIS A 109 -6.78 10.22 2.51
C HIS A 109 -8.28 9.94 2.74
N LYS A 110 -8.63 8.76 3.27
CA LYS A 110 -10.01 8.37 3.62
C LYS A 110 -10.27 8.75 5.08
N HIS A 111 -10.87 9.92 5.28
CA HIS A 111 -11.25 10.41 6.61
C HIS A 111 -12.73 10.18 6.88
N ALA A 112 -13.08 9.97 8.15
CA ALA A 112 -14.48 9.96 8.55
C ALA A 112 -15.06 11.37 8.34
N TYR A 113 -16.16 11.46 7.61
CA TYR A 113 -16.90 12.70 7.42
C TYR A 113 -17.96 12.85 8.50
N HIS A 114 -18.21 14.08 8.94
CA HIS A 114 -19.35 14.39 9.79
C HIS A 114 -20.55 14.68 8.88
N LEU A 115 -21.55 13.81 8.91
CA LEU A 115 -22.78 14.00 8.14
C LEU A 115 -23.62 15.09 8.81
N GLN A 116 -23.78 16.22 8.12
CA GLN A 116 -24.69 17.27 8.55
C GLN A 116 -26.08 16.98 7.97
N PRO A 117 -27.12 16.82 8.81
CA PRO A 117 -28.48 16.70 8.32
C PRO A 117 -28.87 18.02 7.66
N VAL A 118 -29.42 17.92 6.45
CA VAL A 118 -30.03 19.04 5.74
C VAL A 118 -31.53 18.79 5.65
N HIS A 119 -32.31 19.85 5.46
CA HIS A 119 -33.76 19.75 5.23
C HIS A 119 -34.04 18.79 4.07
N HIS A 120 -35.15 18.04 4.16
CA HIS A 120 -35.57 17.14 3.09
C HIS A 120 -35.80 17.94 1.81
N LEU A 121 -35.28 17.45 0.69
CA LEU A 121 -35.68 17.99 -0.61
C LEU A 121 -37.07 17.47 -0.93
N HIS A 122 -38.01 18.38 -1.15
CA HIS A 122 -39.31 18.04 -1.69
C HIS A 122 -39.21 17.73 -3.19
N PRO A 123 -40.12 16.90 -3.73
CA PRO A 123 -40.25 16.74 -5.18
C PRO A 123 -40.58 18.10 -5.82
N GLY A 124 -39.63 18.64 -6.61
CA GLY A 124 -39.68 19.97 -7.24
C GLY A 124 -38.54 20.92 -6.84
N ASP A 125 -37.97 20.75 -5.64
CA ASP A 125 -36.82 21.52 -5.15
C ASP A 125 -35.56 21.43 -6.03
N PRO A 126 -35.16 20.25 -6.57
CA PRO A 126 -33.95 20.19 -7.38
C PRO A 126 -34.09 21.01 -8.68
N GLU A 127 -35.27 21.04 -9.28
CA GLU A 127 -35.52 21.81 -10.50
C GLU A 127 -35.49 23.33 -10.21
N GLN A 128 -36.12 23.78 -9.12
CA GLN A 128 -36.06 25.18 -8.67
C GLN A 128 -34.66 25.64 -8.26
N ARG A 129 -33.84 24.74 -7.69
CA ARG A 129 -32.46 25.07 -7.27
C ARG A 129 -31.48 25.12 -8.44
N ILE A 130 -31.68 24.32 -9.48
CA ILE A 130 -30.82 24.31 -10.68
C ILE A 130 -31.19 25.45 -11.63
N GLY A 131 -32.48 25.81 -11.73
CA GLY A 131 -32.99 26.86 -12.63
C GLY A 131 -32.49 28.28 -12.34
N ASN A 132 -31.93 28.54 -11.16
CA ASN A 132 -31.47 29.87 -10.75
C ASN A 132 -29.99 30.15 -11.12
N THR A 133 -29.32 29.21 -11.77
CA THR A 133 -27.96 29.37 -12.29
C THR A 133 -27.98 29.32 -13.81
N SER A 134 -27.83 30.47 -14.45
CA SER A 134 -27.57 30.59 -15.89
C SER A 134 -26.22 29.98 -16.25
N VAL A 135 -26.13 28.65 -16.32
CA VAL A 135 -25.13 27.93 -17.11
C VAL A 135 -25.63 26.51 -17.36
N GLN A 136 -26.17 26.31 -18.56
CA GLN A 136 -26.42 25.01 -19.13
C GLN A 136 -25.07 24.32 -19.41
N ASN A 137 -24.77 23.23 -18.71
CA ASN A 137 -24.19 22.01 -19.27
C ASN A 137 -24.10 20.93 -18.20
N ILE A 138 -25.18 20.14 -18.11
CA ILE A 138 -25.30 18.98 -17.24
C ILE A 138 -24.81 17.76 -18.03
N ILE A 139 -23.65 17.20 -17.67
CA ILE A 139 -23.39 15.78 -17.93
C ILE A 139 -24.26 15.00 -16.95
N ARG A 140 -25.35 14.43 -17.48
CA ARG A 140 -26.35 13.65 -16.75
C ARG A 140 -25.77 12.31 -16.31
N VAL A 141 -25.64 12.09 -15.01
CA VAL A 141 -25.41 10.75 -14.43
C VAL A 141 -26.55 10.49 -13.42
N PRO A 142 -27.45 9.53 -13.65
CA PRO A 142 -28.53 9.24 -12.73
C PRO A 142 -28.04 8.32 -11.62
N GLY A 143 -28.39 8.65 -10.38
CA GLY A 143 -28.20 7.77 -9.23
C GLY A 143 -27.30 8.37 -8.16
N VAL A 144 -27.94 9.03 -7.20
CA VAL A 144 -27.43 9.34 -5.86
C VAL A 144 -26.47 10.53 -5.77
N THR A 145 -27.01 11.72 -5.48
CA THR A 145 -26.22 12.90 -5.08
C THR A 145 -26.03 12.93 -3.57
N TYR A 146 -24.87 12.49 -3.09
CA TYR A 146 -24.35 12.96 -1.80
C TYR A 146 -23.49 14.21 -2.06
N ARG A 147 -23.81 15.34 -1.43
CA ARG A 147 -22.96 16.52 -1.49
C ARG A 147 -21.86 16.37 -0.44
N THR A 148 -20.71 15.83 -0.84
CA THR A 148 -19.53 15.76 0.02
C THR A 148 -18.86 17.13 0.03
N THR A 149 -19.23 18.01 0.95
CA THR A 149 -18.47 19.25 1.17
C THR A 149 -17.14 18.90 1.84
N CYS A 150 -16.04 19.16 1.14
CA CYS A 150 -14.69 18.98 1.65
C CYS A 150 -14.40 20.03 2.73
N VAL A 151 -14.72 19.74 3.99
CA VAL A 151 -14.11 20.48 5.11
C VAL A 151 -12.71 19.88 5.30
N HIS A 152 -11.71 20.52 4.69
CA HIS A 152 -10.32 20.24 5.00
C HIS A 152 -10.09 20.57 6.48
N PRO A 153 -9.66 19.64 7.34
CA PRO A 153 -9.08 20.04 8.61
C PRO A 153 -7.67 20.57 8.30
N SER A 154 -7.58 21.88 8.05
CA SER A 154 -6.31 22.60 8.11
C SER A 154 -5.76 22.47 9.52
N LYS A 155 -4.91 21.47 9.76
CA LYS A 155 -4.01 21.50 10.90
C LYS A 155 -2.93 22.54 10.58
N PRO A 156 -2.75 23.60 11.38
CA PRO A 156 -1.63 24.50 11.19
C PRO A 156 -0.34 23.72 11.43
N LYS A 157 0.54 23.68 10.42
CA LYS A 157 1.92 23.23 10.63
C LYS A 157 2.59 24.28 11.52
N ARG A 158 3.05 23.84 12.69
CA ARG A 158 3.91 24.63 13.58
C ARG A 158 5.23 24.90 12.87
N GLY A 159 5.59 26.17 12.76
CA GLY A 159 6.96 26.64 12.54
C GLY A 159 7.49 26.51 11.12
N VAL A 160 7.12 27.45 10.25
CA VAL A 160 8.03 27.99 9.23
C VAL A 160 7.70 29.48 9.09
N THR A 161 8.58 30.34 9.59
CA THR A 161 8.63 31.76 9.26
C THR A 161 9.13 31.89 7.82
N GLU A 162 8.31 32.43 6.93
CA GLU A 162 8.76 32.94 5.62
C GLU A 162 8.43 34.44 5.51
N PRO A 163 9.29 35.21 4.82
CA PRO A 163 9.40 36.65 4.98
C PRO A 163 8.32 37.41 4.20
N ALA A 164 8.00 38.61 4.70
CA ALA A 164 7.10 39.56 4.07
C ALA A 164 7.62 39.97 2.68
N CYS A 165 6.84 39.68 1.64
CA CYS A 165 6.99 40.33 0.36
C CYS A 165 6.07 41.55 0.34
N THR A 166 6.67 42.72 0.52
CA THR A 166 6.05 44.03 0.30
C THR A 166 5.83 44.23 -1.18
N VAL A 167 4.61 44.58 -1.58
CA VAL A 167 4.31 45.10 -2.91
C VAL A 167 4.21 46.62 -2.82
N GLN A 168 5.25 47.31 -3.28
CA GLN A 168 5.20 48.46 -4.19
C GLN A 168 6.50 48.49 -4.99
#